data_AF-A0A2L2NXG8-F1
#
_entry.id   AF-A0A2L2NXG8-F1
#
_cell.length_a   1.000
_cell.length_b   1.000
_cell.length_c   1.000
_cell.angle_alpha   90.00
_cell.angle_beta   90.00
_cell.angle_gamma   90.00
#
_symmetry.space_group_name_H-M   'P 1'
#
loop_
_entity.id
_entity.type
_entity.pdbx_description
1 polymer ?
#
loop_
_entity_poly.entity_id
_entity_poly.type
_entity_poly.pdbx_seq_one_letter_code
_entity_poly.pdbx_strand_id
1 'polypeptide(L)'
;MGRGRRDKVILDTDKRQTLEAIARNGHAPAKKILHAQVLLMCDEGEGATKKWTDEEISIALRLHRNTVARIRKRFLERGEEPALNRKPPNKSKIDGYAEAQIIALCCSEPSTGQAHWSLRLLTQEIQNRKIVIEISRETVRKTLKKINYALGKQKDFVFQNGI
;
A
#
# COMPACT_ATOMS: atom_id res chain seq x y z
N MET A 1 30.59 -24.72 10.45
CA MET A 1 29.54 -25.24 9.55
C MET A 1 28.22 -24.59 9.91
N GLY A 2 27.68 -23.71 9.04
CA GLY A 2 26.41 -23.03 9.30
C GLY A 2 25.24 -24.01 9.20
N ARG A 3 24.34 -24.02 10.19
CA ARG A 3 23.09 -24.78 10.12
C ARG A 3 22.35 -24.45 8.82
N GLY A 4 21.94 -25.47 8.07
CA GLY A 4 21.11 -25.33 6.88
C GLY A 4 19.85 -24.52 7.15
N ARG A 5 19.32 -23.87 6.11
CA ARG A 5 18.09 -23.08 6.21
C ARG A 5 16.92 -23.98 6.61
N ARG A 6 16.06 -23.49 7.51
CA ARG A 6 14.83 -24.21 7.89
C ARG A 6 13.79 -24.21 6.76
N ASP A 7 13.73 -23.11 6.01
CA ASP A 7 12.75 -22.92 4.95
C ASP A 7 13.48 -22.87 3.60
N LYS A 8 13.38 -23.96 2.83
CA LYS A 8 14.06 -24.13 1.53
C LYS A 8 13.17 -23.64 0.39
N VAL A 9 13.79 -22.98 -0.59
CA VAL A 9 13.13 -22.64 -1.84
C VAL A 9 13.46 -23.74 -2.85
N ILE A 10 12.43 -24.32 -3.46
CA ILE A 10 12.58 -25.27 -4.57
C ILE A 10 11.79 -24.68 -5.73
N LEU A 11 12.50 -24.32 -6.79
CA LEU A 11 11.88 -23.82 -8.01
C LEU A 11 11.65 -24.97 -8.98
N ASP A 12 10.45 -25.04 -9.55
CA ASP A 12 10.22 -25.81 -10.77
C ASP A 12 10.82 -25.09 -11.99
N THR A 13 10.89 -25.79 -13.11
CA THR A 13 11.50 -25.29 -14.34
C THR A 13 10.83 -24.00 -14.84
N ASP A 14 9.51 -23.90 -14.77
CA ASP A 14 8.74 -22.75 -15.28
C ASP A 14 8.96 -21.49 -14.43
N LYS A 15 8.91 -21.65 -13.10
CA LYS A 15 9.21 -20.56 -12.15
C LYS A 15 10.64 -20.10 -12.30
N ARG A 16 11.57 -21.03 -12.46
CA ARG A 16 12.98 -20.69 -12.67
C ARG A 16 13.16 -19.86 -13.94
N GLN A 17 12.59 -20.31 -15.06
CA GLN A 17 12.64 -19.56 -16.33
C GLN A 17 12.03 -18.16 -16.19
N THR A 18 10.90 -18.04 -15.49
CA THR A 18 10.25 -16.74 -15.23
C THR A 18 11.15 -15.80 -14.43
N LEU A 19 11.76 -16.29 -13.35
CA LEU A 19 12.70 -15.50 -12.54
C LEU A 19 13.97 -15.14 -13.32
N GLU A 20 14.50 -16.05 -14.13
CA GLU A 20 15.66 -15.79 -15.00
C GLU A 20 15.35 -14.72 -16.05
N ALA A 21 14.16 -14.76 -16.67
CA ALA A 21 13.71 -13.75 -17.61
C ALA A 21 13.65 -12.38 -16.92
N ILE A 22 13.07 -12.29 -15.72
CA ILE A 22 13.01 -11.04 -14.94
C ILE A 22 14.42 -10.54 -14.57
N ALA A 23 15.31 -11.45 -14.16
CA ALA A 23 16.66 -11.09 -13.75
C ALA A 23 17.54 -10.59 -14.91
N ARG A 24 17.31 -11.07 -16.14
CA ARG A 24 18.10 -10.72 -17.34
C ARG A 24 17.53 -9.56 -18.15
N ASN A 25 16.22 -9.33 -18.12
CA ASN A 25 15.54 -8.40 -19.04
C ASN A 25 15.95 -6.92 -18.88
N GLY A 26 16.48 -6.50 -17.73
CA GLY A 26 16.95 -5.11 -17.50
C GLY A 26 15.86 -4.02 -17.47
N HIS A 27 14.68 -4.27 -18.04
CA HIS A 27 13.54 -3.34 -18.11
C HIS A 27 12.60 -3.39 -16.90
N ALA A 28 12.69 -4.41 -16.06
CA ALA A 28 11.87 -4.51 -14.85
C ALA A 28 12.37 -3.54 -13.77
N PRO A 29 11.50 -3.12 -12.81
CA PRO A 29 11.94 -2.31 -11.69
C PRO A 29 13.11 -2.96 -10.94
N ALA A 30 14.15 -2.19 -10.60
CA ALA A 30 15.38 -2.72 -10.00
C ALA A 30 15.13 -3.63 -8.78
N LYS A 31 14.12 -3.31 -7.96
CA LYS A 31 13.73 -4.14 -6.81
C LYS A 31 13.16 -5.50 -7.21
N LYS A 32 12.41 -5.57 -8.30
CA LYS A 32 11.84 -6.81 -8.85
C LYS A 32 12.98 -7.71 -9.37
N ILE A 33 13.92 -7.14 -10.11
CA ILE A 33 15.13 -7.82 -10.60
C ILE A 33 15.94 -8.39 -9.42
N LEU A 34 16.22 -7.54 -8.42
CA LEU A 34 16.96 -7.93 -7.22
C LEU A 34 16.27 -9.07 -6.47
N HIS A 35 14.95 -9.01 -6.30
CA HIS A 35 14.19 -10.07 -5.63
C HIS A 35 14.24 -11.38 -6.44
N ALA A 36 14.16 -11.31 -7.77
CA ALA A 36 14.31 -12.49 -8.62
C ALA A 36 15.70 -13.12 -8.49
N GLN A 37 16.77 -12.32 -8.49
CA GLN A 37 18.13 -12.79 -8.25
C GLN A 37 18.28 -13.46 -6.87
N VAL A 38 17.71 -12.86 -5.81
CA VAL A 38 17.70 -13.47 -4.47
C VAL A 38 17.03 -14.84 -4.47
N LEU A 39 15.88 -14.98 -5.14
CA LEU A 39 15.13 -16.23 -5.20
C LEU A 39 15.87 -17.31 -6.00
N LEU A 40 16.47 -16.94 -7.14
CA LEU A 40 17.31 -17.84 -7.93
C LEU A 40 18.53 -18.35 -7.16
N MET A 41 19.16 -17.48 -6.36
CA MET A 41 20.29 -17.89 -5.51
C MET A 41 19.84 -18.67 -4.27
N CYS A 42 18.60 -18.51 -3.81
CA CYS A 42 18.03 -19.29 -2.70
C CYS A 42 17.54 -20.67 -3.12
N ASP A 43 17.40 -20.93 -4.43
CA ASP A 43 16.95 -22.20 -4.96
C ASP A 43 17.88 -23.34 -4.55
N GLU A 44 17.29 -24.41 -3.99
CA GLU A 44 17.95 -25.64 -3.60
C GLU A 44 17.41 -26.86 -4.39
N GLY A 45 16.61 -26.62 -5.44
CA GLY A 45 16.10 -27.65 -6.36
C GLY A 45 17.14 -28.20 -7.34
N GLU A 46 16.71 -29.08 -8.25
CA GLU A 46 17.60 -29.74 -9.23
C GLU A 46 18.27 -28.76 -10.19
N GLY A 47 17.61 -27.63 -10.49
CA GLY A 47 18.18 -26.57 -11.31
C GLY A 47 19.22 -25.69 -10.61
N ALA A 48 19.42 -25.86 -9.29
CA ALA A 48 20.32 -25.01 -8.52
C ALA A 48 21.80 -25.27 -8.87
N THR A 49 22.48 -24.25 -9.38
CA THR A 49 23.90 -24.35 -9.78
C THR A 49 24.84 -24.44 -8.59
N LYS A 50 24.45 -23.88 -7.44
CA LYS A 50 25.23 -23.86 -6.20
C LYS A 50 24.28 -23.73 -5.01
N LYS A 51 24.59 -24.41 -3.91
CA LYS A 51 23.94 -24.17 -2.60
C LYS A 51 24.53 -22.93 -1.94
N TRP A 52 23.88 -21.79 -2.12
CA TRP A 52 24.25 -20.56 -1.44
C TRP A 52 23.68 -20.54 -0.02
N THR A 53 24.37 -19.90 0.91
CA THR A 53 23.84 -19.48 2.21
C THR A 53 23.31 -18.04 2.15
N ASP A 54 22.48 -17.63 3.11
CA ASP A 54 21.98 -16.24 3.17
C ASP A 54 23.11 -15.23 3.29
N GLU A 55 24.18 -15.59 3.98
CA GLU A 55 25.35 -14.73 4.15
C GLU A 55 26.05 -14.51 2.80
N GLU A 56 26.29 -15.57 2.05
CA GLU A 56 26.93 -15.46 0.73
C GLU A 56 26.06 -14.67 -0.26
N ILE A 57 24.73 -14.87 -0.26
CA ILE A 57 23.81 -14.08 -1.09
C ILE A 57 23.85 -12.61 -0.68
N SER A 58 23.87 -12.35 0.64
CA SER A 58 23.91 -10.99 1.16
C SER A 58 25.18 -10.24 0.73
N ILE A 59 26.32 -10.93 0.72
CA ILE A 59 27.60 -10.39 0.26
C ILE A 59 27.55 -10.18 -1.26
N ALA A 60 27.12 -11.19 -2.03
CA ALA A 60 27.08 -11.14 -3.49
C ALA A 60 26.19 -10.02 -4.02
N LEU A 61 25.04 -9.78 -3.39
CA LEU A 61 24.06 -8.78 -3.80
C LEU A 61 24.13 -7.47 -3.00
N ARG A 62 25.11 -7.35 -2.09
CA ARG A 62 25.29 -6.18 -1.19
C ARG A 62 24.02 -5.82 -0.41
N LEU A 63 23.34 -6.84 0.10
CA LEU A 63 22.13 -6.71 0.91
C LEU A 63 22.41 -7.06 2.37
N HIS A 64 21.56 -6.59 3.27
CA HIS A 64 21.54 -7.12 4.62
C HIS A 64 20.96 -8.55 4.61
N ARG A 65 21.56 -9.48 5.36
CA ARG A 65 21.10 -10.88 5.49
C ARG A 65 19.59 -11.01 5.77
N ASN A 66 19.06 -10.18 6.66
CA ASN A 66 17.62 -10.15 6.97
C ASN A 66 16.73 -9.83 5.75
N THR A 67 17.24 -9.08 4.76
CA THR A 67 16.49 -8.79 3.52
C THR A 67 16.33 -10.06 2.69
N VAL A 68 17.40 -10.85 2.55
CA VAL A 68 17.37 -12.17 1.89
C VAL A 68 16.34 -13.08 2.58
N ALA A 69 16.42 -13.18 3.91
CA ALA A 69 15.48 -13.98 4.69
C ALA A 69 14.01 -13.52 4.53
N ARG A 70 13.75 -12.21 4.50
CA ARG A 70 12.40 -11.65 4.31
C ARG A 70 11.85 -11.92 2.90
N ILE A 71 12.68 -11.82 1.87
CA ILE A 71 12.28 -12.11 0.49
C ILE A 71 11.89 -13.59 0.37
N ARG A 72 12.76 -14.48 0.86
CA ARG A 72 12.50 -15.92 0.88
C ARG A 72 11.23 -16.26 1.65
N LYS A 73 11.10 -15.76 2.89
CA LYS A 73 9.91 -15.99 3.71
C LYS A 73 8.64 -15.54 2.98
N ARG A 74 8.67 -14.37 2.36
CA ARG A 74 7.52 -13.86 1.60
C ARG A 74 7.16 -14.75 0.41
N PHE A 75 8.14 -15.27 -0.31
CA PHE A 75 7.92 -16.19 -1.42
C PHE A 75 7.27 -17.50 -0.95
N LEU A 76 7.76 -18.07 0.14
CA LEU A 76 7.20 -19.32 0.68
C LEU A 76 5.79 -19.15 1.26
N GLU A 77 5.52 -18.01 1.90
CA GLU A 77 4.21 -17.75 2.52
C GLU A 77 3.15 -17.25 1.54
N ARG A 78 3.54 -16.52 0.49
CA ARG A 78 2.61 -15.75 -0.36
C ARG A 78 2.79 -15.97 -1.85
N GLY A 79 3.75 -16.79 -2.26
CA GLY A 79 4.06 -17.06 -3.66
C GLY A 79 4.89 -15.96 -4.35
N GLU A 80 5.02 -16.12 -5.66
CA GLU A 80 5.89 -15.34 -6.53
C GLU A 80 5.49 -13.86 -6.64
N GLU A 81 4.23 -13.61 -7.03
CA GLU A 81 3.72 -12.26 -7.29
C GLU A 81 3.94 -11.31 -6.09
N PRO A 82 3.56 -11.65 -4.85
CA PRO A 82 3.82 -10.80 -3.68
C PRO A 82 5.29 -10.70 -3.29
N ALA A 83 6.10 -11.71 -3.61
CA ALA A 83 7.53 -11.70 -3.34
C ALA A 83 8.26 -10.72 -4.26
N LEU A 84 7.90 -10.70 -5.54
CA LEU A 84 8.55 -9.88 -6.56
C LEU A 84 8.04 -8.45 -6.60
N ASN A 85 6.74 -8.24 -6.40
CA ASN A 85 6.12 -6.94 -6.58
C ASN A 85 5.96 -6.16 -5.26
N ARG A 86 5.93 -4.84 -5.37
CA ARG A 86 5.58 -3.98 -4.24
C ARG A 86 4.10 -4.19 -3.92
N LYS A 87 3.77 -4.31 -2.62
CA LYS A 87 2.37 -4.28 -2.18
C LYS A 87 1.72 -2.99 -2.71
N PRO A 88 0.59 -3.09 -3.44
CA PRO A 88 -0.11 -1.90 -3.91
C PRO A 88 -0.52 -1.02 -2.72
N PRO A 89 -0.69 0.30 -2.94
CA PRO A 89 -1.25 1.16 -1.90
C PRO A 89 -2.59 0.61 -1.43
N ASN A 90 -2.89 0.77 -0.13
CA ASN A 90 -4.20 0.41 0.39
C ASN A 90 -5.27 1.25 -0.34
N LYS A 91 -6.37 0.61 -0.73
CA LYS A 91 -7.52 1.30 -1.34
C LYS A 91 -8.01 2.40 -0.39
N SER A 92 -8.40 3.55 -0.94
CA SER A 92 -9.01 4.62 -0.14
C SER A 92 -10.35 4.13 0.41
N LYS A 93 -10.67 4.50 1.65
CA LYS A 93 -11.99 4.26 2.25
C LYS A 93 -13.10 5.10 1.62
N ILE A 94 -12.72 6.16 0.90
CA ILE A 94 -13.62 7.07 0.20
C ILE A 94 -13.45 6.77 -1.29
N ASP A 95 -14.54 6.35 -1.92
CA ASP A 95 -14.67 6.21 -3.37
C ASP A 95 -15.25 7.51 -3.97
N GLY A 96 -15.38 7.55 -5.30
CA GLY A 96 -15.87 8.76 -5.98
C GLY A 96 -17.31 9.14 -5.58
N TYR A 97 -18.16 8.16 -5.28
CA TYR A 97 -19.53 8.41 -4.86
C TYR A 97 -19.61 8.99 -3.44
N ALA A 98 -18.85 8.43 -2.49
CA ALA A 98 -18.72 8.99 -1.15
C ALA A 98 -18.08 10.39 -1.18
N GLU A 99 -17.09 10.62 -2.07
CA GLU A 99 -16.49 11.95 -2.25
C GLU A 99 -17.54 12.97 -2.71
N ALA A 100 -18.38 12.64 -3.70
CA ALA A 100 -19.48 13.50 -4.15
C ALA A 100 -20.49 13.82 -3.03
N GLN A 101 -20.86 12.81 -2.22
CA GLN A 101 -21.75 13.03 -1.08
C GLN A 101 -21.12 13.91 0.00
N ILE A 102 -19.82 13.74 0.27
CA ILE A 102 -19.09 14.61 1.20
C ILE A 102 -19.04 16.04 0.68
N ILE A 103 -18.83 16.25 -0.62
CA ILE A 103 -18.88 17.58 -1.24
C ILE A 103 -20.26 18.20 -1.05
N ALA A 104 -21.34 17.48 -1.37
CA ALA A 104 -22.70 17.94 -1.19
C ALA A 104 -23.00 18.34 0.26
N LEU A 105 -22.53 17.53 1.23
CA LEU A 105 -22.63 17.84 2.65
C LEU A 105 -21.86 19.11 3.03
N CYS A 106 -20.65 19.29 2.51
CA CYS A 106 -19.85 20.48 2.79
C CYS A 106 -20.47 21.77 2.19
N CYS A 107 -21.25 21.64 1.13
CA CYS A 107 -22.00 22.75 0.52
C CYS A 107 -23.29 23.07 1.28
N SER A 108 -23.88 22.12 2.00
CA SER A 108 -25.11 22.33 2.77
C SER A 108 -24.88 23.18 4.02
N GLU A 109 -25.98 23.54 4.68
CA GLU A 109 -25.93 24.18 5.98
C GLU A 109 -25.41 23.21 7.05
N PRO A 110 -24.57 23.70 7.99
CA PRO A 110 -24.14 22.93 9.14
C PRO A 110 -25.33 22.60 10.07
N SER A 111 -25.17 21.55 10.86
CA SER A 111 -26.17 21.13 11.86
C SER A 111 -26.57 22.28 12.79
N THR A 112 -27.83 22.30 13.22
CA THR A 112 -28.44 23.36 14.04
C THR A 112 -27.53 23.84 15.18
N GLY A 113 -27.33 25.16 15.27
CA GLY A 113 -26.51 25.80 16.31
C GLY A 113 -25.02 25.92 15.99
N GLN A 114 -24.58 25.58 14.77
CA GLN A 114 -23.20 25.72 14.33
C GLN A 114 -23.10 26.70 13.17
N ALA A 115 -22.14 27.64 13.21
CA ALA A 115 -21.94 28.62 12.14
C ALA A 115 -21.19 28.05 10.92
N HIS A 116 -20.43 26.97 11.10
CA HIS A 116 -19.64 26.35 10.05
C HIS A 116 -19.40 24.86 10.31
N TRP A 117 -19.07 24.13 9.25
CA TRP A 117 -18.62 22.75 9.36
C TRP A 117 -17.23 22.68 9.99
N SER A 118 -17.13 22.08 11.18
CA SER A 118 -15.84 21.65 11.74
C SER A 118 -15.49 20.23 11.27
N LEU A 119 -14.21 19.86 11.26
CA LEU A 119 -13.79 18.49 10.92
C LEU A 119 -14.49 17.43 11.77
N ARG A 120 -14.66 17.72 13.07
CA ARG A 120 -15.31 16.80 14.00
C ARG A 120 -16.78 16.60 13.65
N LEU A 121 -17.50 17.70 13.38
CA LEU A 121 -18.90 17.67 12.98
C LEU A 121 -19.08 16.92 11.65
N LEU A 122 -18.28 17.24 10.64
CA LEU A 122 -18.32 16.51 9.36
C LEU A 122 -18.05 15.01 9.54
N THR A 123 -17.09 14.64 10.37
CA THR A 123 -16.79 13.22 10.62
C THR A 123 -17.98 12.51 11.24
N GLN A 124 -18.66 13.12 12.22
CA GLN A 124 -19.86 12.56 12.84
C GLN A 124 -21.01 12.47 11.83
N GLU A 125 -21.22 13.53 11.05
CA GLU A 125 -22.32 13.60 10.10
C GLU A 125 -22.16 12.61 8.93
N ILE A 126 -20.92 12.40 8.45
CA ILE A 126 -20.58 11.37 7.46
C ILE A 126 -20.92 9.97 7.97
N GLN A 127 -20.67 9.69 9.26
CA GLN A 127 -21.02 8.42 9.90
C GLN A 127 -22.53 8.29 10.11
N ASN A 128 -23.19 9.35 10.61
CA ASN A 128 -24.63 9.40 10.84
C ASN A 128 -25.43 9.13 9.56
N ARG A 129 -25.01 9.73 8.45
CA ARG A 129 -25.61 9.53 7.12
C ARG A 129 -25.20 8.20 6.46
N LYS A 130 -24.35 7.39 7.11
CA LYS A 130 -23.82 6.12 6.62
C LYS A 130 -23.13 6.25 5.25
N ILE A 131 -22.55 7.42 4.95
CA ILE A 131 -21.77 7.64 3.73
C ILE A 131 -20.50 6.78 3.78
N VAL A 132 -19.85 6.73 4.95
CA VAL A 132 -18.74 5.81 5.24
C VAL A 132 -18.90 5.30 6.69
N ILE A 133 -18.94 3.97 6.87
CA ILE A 133 -19.21 3.31 8.15
C ILE A 133 -18.18 3.68 9.21
N GLU A 134 -16.90 3.63 8.87
CA GLU A 134 -15.81 3.98 9.78
C GLU A 134 -14.78 4.87 9.10
N ILE A 135 -14.75 6.13 9.51
CA ILE A 135 -13.85 7.13 8.96
C ILE A 135 -13.13 7.90 10.07
N SER A 136 -11.84 8.13 9.88
CA SER A 136 -11.05 8.95 10.78
C SER A 136 -11.10 10.42 10.36
N ARG A 137 -10.98 11.33 11.33
CA ARG A 137 -10.83 12.77 11.09
C ARG A 137 -9.72 13.12 10.09
N GLU A 138 -8.61 12.37 10.08
CA GLU A 138 -7.51 12.57 9.12
C GLU A 138 -7.88 12.14 7.69
N THR A 139 -8.72 11.11 7.55
CA THR A 139 -9.24 10.72 6.23
C THR A 139 -10.12 11.84 5.68
N VAL A 140 -11.03 12.39 6.49
CA VAL A 140 -11.87 13.53 6.10
C VAL A 140 -11.01 14.74 5.72
N ARG A 141 -10.05 15.14 6.56
CA ARG A 141 -9.16 16.27 6.26
C ARG A 141 -8.37 16.09 4.96
N LYS A 142 -7.82 14.89 4.71
CA LYS A 142 -7.11 14.58 3.46
C LYS A 142 -8.04 14.68 2.25
N THR A 143 -9.27 14.20 2.38
CA THR A 143 -10.28 14.31 1.32
C THR A 143 -10.63 15.76 1.05
N LEU A 144 -10.92 16.56 2.08
CA LEU A 144 -11.19 18.00 1.92
C LEU A 144 -10.03 18.74 1.27
N LYS A 145 -8.78 18.41 1.65
CA LYS A 145 -7.59 18.97 1.02
C LYS A 145 -7.47 18.58 -0.46
N LYS A 146 -7.80 17.32 -0.81
CA LYS A 146 -7.78 16.82 -2.19
C LYS A 146 -8.78 17.58 -3.07
N ILE A 147 -9.97 17.87 -2.55
CA ILE A 147 -11.02 18.65 -3.25
C ILE A 147 -10.86 20.17 -3.10
N ASN A 148 -9.74 20.63 -2.51
CA ASN A 148 -9.44 22.04 -2.25
C ASN A 148 -10.52 22.79 -1.45
N TYR A 149 -11.24 22.08 -0.57
CA TYR A 149 -12.24 22.68 0.31
C TYR A 149 -11.58 23.24 1.57
N ALA A 150 -11.74 24.54 1.79
CA ALA A 150 -11.26 25.21 3.00
C ALA A 150 -12.38 25.28 4.05
N LEU A 151 -12.17 24.61 5.17
CA LEU A 151 -13.07 24.69 6.32
C LEU A 151 -12.99 26.08 6.95
N GLY A 152 -14.15 26.64 7.31
CA GLY A 152 -14.19 27.90 8.05
C GLY A 152 -13.93 29.16 7.23
N LYS A 153 -13.96 29.11 5.89
CA LYS A 153 -14.17 30.36 5.14
C LYS A 153 -15.57 30.88 5.47
N GLN A 154 -15.63 32.13 5.92
CA GLN A 154 -16.89 32.83 6.12
C GLN A 154 -17.68 32.72 4.82
N LYS A 155 -18.85 32.08 4.90
CA LYS A 155 -19.83 32.10 3.84
C LYS A 155 -20.35 33.55 3.87
N ASP A 156 -20.05 34.37 2.85
CA ASP A 156 -20.60 35.73 2.67
C ASP A 156 -22.11 35.69 2.38
N PHE A 157 -22.86 34.97 3.21
CA PHE A 157 -24.31 34.98 3.17
C PHE A 157 -24.74 36.15 4.04
N VAL A 158 -25.04 37.26 3.37
CA VAL A 158 -25.85 38.34 3.90
C VAL A 158 -27.14 37.71 4.41
N PHE A 159 -27.31 37.68 5.73
CA PHE A 159 -28.63 37.45 6.31
C PHE A 159 -29.52 38.62 5.87
N GLN A 160 -30.48 38.38 4.98
CA GLN A 160 -31.65 39.24 4.95
C GLN A 160 -32.41 38.95 6.26
N ASN A 161 -32.32 39.89 7.19
CA ASN A 161 -33.17 39.95 8.36
C ASN A 161 -34.64 39.96 7.89
N GLY A 162 -35.36 38.89 8.21
CA GLY A 162 -36.82 38.85 8.14
C GLY A 162 -37.39 39.18 9.51
N ILE A 163 -38.22 40.22 9.53
CA ILE A 163 -39.00 40.79 10.65
C ILE A 163 -39.84 39.74 11.38
#